data_AF-A0A9J6H753-F1
#
_entry.id   AF-A0A9J6H753-F1
#
_cell.length_a   1.000
_cell.length_b   1.000
_cell.length_c   1.000
_cell.angle_alpha   90.00
_cell.angle_beta   90.00
_cell.angle_gamma   90.00
#
_symmetry.space_group_name_H-M   'P 1'
#
loop_
_entity.id
_entity.type
_entity.pdbx_description
1 polymer ?
#
loop_
_entity_poly.entity_id
_entity_poly.type
_entity_poly.pdbx_seq_one_letter_code
_entity_poly.pdbx_strand_id
1 'polypeptide(L)'
;MPDVPHLLKNLRNHLTQGQEITLPEDLAKKLKLPGRTLSVEPIKRVVEVDAKTDLKLAPHLKEACVQPGHFEKMKVGLAFSLFSNDTAAALRMLVQAKDDKINNEDVLTTAWFVETVFKWFKLISSRTTKLAINRFDEQQYKETVTFSKDMIDLFEKIEIGTDTKKCWKKIGPHMPWAARQPSL
;
A
#
# COMPACT_ATOMS: atom_id res chain seq x y z
N MET A 1 9.59 -0.42 -18.69
CA MET A 1 9.26 -0.04 -17.30
C MET A 1 8.20 -1.01 -16.81
N PRO A 2 8.29 -1.59 -15.60
CA PRO A 2 7.27 -2.50 -15.09
C PRO A 2 5.91 -1.81 -15.01
N ASP A 3 4.84 -2.57 -15.23
CA ASP A 3 3.48 -2.05 -15.25
C ASP A 3 2.99 -1.79 -13.81
N VAL A 4 3.15 -0.55 -13.37
CA VAL A 4 2.79 -0.08 -12.02
C VAL A 4 1.33 -0.40 -11.64
N PRO A 5 0.33 -0.12 -12.50
CA PRO A 5 -1.05 -0.58 -12.26
C PRO A 5 -1.17 -2.08 -11.92
N HIS A 6 -0.33 -2.94 -12.50
CA HIS A 6 -0.34 -4.37 -12.18
C HIS A 6 0.24 -4.66 -10.79
N LEU A 7 1.28 -3.95 -10.37
CA LEU A 7 1.81 -4.08 -9.02
C LEU A 7 0.77 -3.70 -7.96
N LEU A 8 0.05 -2.59 -8.16
CA LEU A 8 -1.02 -2.17 -7.26
C LEU A 8 -2.16 -3.20 -7.17
N LYS A 9 -2.59 -3.75 -8.32
CA LYS A 9 -3.58 -4.83 -8.37
C LYS A 9 -3.11 -6.09 -7.64
N ASN A 10 -1.86 -6.49 -7.84
CA ASN A 10 -1.29 -7.67 -7.21
C ASN A 10 -1.26 -7.51 -5.70
N LEU A 11 -0.82 -6.35 -5.21
CA LEU A 11 -0.81 -6.06 -3.78
C LEU A 11 -2.21 -6.12 -3.17
N ARG A 12 -3.21 -5.52 -3.83
CA ARG A 12 -4.62 -5.64 -3.41
C ARG A 12 -5.06 -7.10 -3.39
N ASN A 13 -4.72 -7.88 -4.43
CA ASN A 13 -5.09 -9.29 -4.51
C ASN A 13 -4.48 -10.10 -3.35
N HIS A 14 -3.21 -9.87 -3.01
CA HIS A 14 -2.58 -10.51 -1.85
C HIS A 14 -3.31 -10.17 -0.55
N LEU A 15 -3.57 -8.89 -0.31
CA LEU A 15 -4.27 -8.42 0.89
C LEU A 15 -5.70 -8.99 1.00
N THR A 16 -6.46 -8.99 -0.10
CA THR A 16 -7.87 -9.45 -0.12
C THR A 16 -8.04 -10.97 -0.15
N GLN A 17 -7.00 -11.72 -0.50
CA GLN A 17 -7.03 -13.19 -0.49
C GLN A 17 -6.70 -13.80 0.87
N GLY A 18 -6.59 -12.98 1.93
CA GLY A 18 -6.27 -13.44 3.28
C GLY A 18 -4.83 -13.93 3.41
N GLN A 19 -3.92 -13.51 2.52
CA GLN A 19 -2.50 -13.78 2.72
C GLN A 19 -1.97 -12.86 3.81
N GLU A 20 -1.16 -13.41 4.69
CA GLU A 20 -0.45 -12.63 5.69
C GLU A 20 0.59 -11.75 5.00
N ILE A 21 0.51 -10.45 5.24
CA ILE A 21 1.52 -9.50 4.80
C ILE A 21 2.18 -8.92 6.05
N THR A 22 3.48 -9.15 6.18
CA THR A 22 4.25 -8.77 7.37
C THR A 22 5.35 -7.79 6.99
N LEU A 23 5.38 -6.67 7.70
CA LEU A 23 6.40 -5.65 7.58
C LEU A 23 7.71 -6.13 8.27
N PRO A 24 8.87 -5.74 7.70
CA PRO A 24 10.15 -6.06 8.29
C PRO A 24 10.36 -5.31 9.61
N GLU A 25 11.02 -5.97 10.56
CA GLU A 25 11.10 -5.52 11.96
C GLU A 25 11.85 -4.20 12.14
N ASP A 26 12.93 -4.03 11.39
CA ASP A 26 13.75 -2.82 11.36
C ASP A 26 12.92 -1.60 10.92
N LEU A 27 12.07 -1.78 9.91
CA LEU A 27 11.21 -0.72 9.41
C LEU A 27 10.10 -0.36 10.41
N ALA A 28 9.43 -1.36 10.98
CA ALA A 28 8.38 -1.12 11.97
C ALA A 28 8.93 -0.35 13.20
N LYS A 29 10.13 -0.70 13.67
CA LYS A 29 10.82 0.03 14.74
C LYS A 29 11.21 1.44 14.34
N LYS A 30 11.81 1.62 13.14
CA LYS A 30 12.20 2.95 12.61
C LYS A 30 11.01 3.90 12.53
N LEU A 31 9.86 3.39 12.11
CA LEU A 31 8.62 4.16 11.92
C LEU A 31 7.72 4.20 13.16
N LYS A 32 8.11 3.54 14.25
CA LYS A 32 7.32 3.40 15.49
C LYS A 32 5.90 2.91 15.22
N LEU A 33 5.77 1.96 14.29
CA LEU A 33 4.47 1.35 14.00
C LEU A 33 4.06 0.45 15.18
N PRO A 34 2.76 0.43 15.54
CA PRO A 34 2.28 -0.34 16.67
C PRO A 34 2.30 -1.85 16.39
N GLY A 35 2.14 -2.24 15.12
CA GLY A 35 2.19 -3.63 14.69
C GLY A 35 3.07 -3.82 13.45
N ARG A 36 3.14 -5.07 13.00
CA ARG A 36 3.87 -5.48 11.78
C ARG A 36 2.98 -6.15 10.75
N THR A 37 1.79 -6.58 11.15
CA THR A 37 0.88 -7.31 10.29
C THR A 37 -0.05 -6.34 9.59
N LEU A 38 -0.28 -6.57 8.30
CA LEU A 38 -1.31 -5.88 7.54
C LEU A 38 -2.52 -6.79 7.42
N SER A 39 -3.70 -6.21 7.62
CA SER A 39 -4.96 -6.96 7.57
C SER A 39 -5.97 -6.26 6.67
N VAL A 40 -6.75 -7.05 5.93
CA VAL A 40 -7.89 -6.53 5.17
C VAL A 40 -9.12 -6.32 6.04
N GLU A 41 -9.18 -6.95 7.23
CA GLU A 41 -10.34 -6.88 8.12
C GLU A 41 -10.66 -5.44 8.57
N PRO A 42 -9.68 -4.60 8.95
CA PRO A 42 -9.93 -3.18 9.18
C PRO A 42 -10.60 -2.46 8.00
N ILE A 43 -10.21 -2.79 6.76
CA ILE A 43 -10.75 -2.15 5.55
C ILE A 43 -12.18 -2.63 5.27
N LYS A 44 -12.47 -3.92 5.49
CA LYS A 44 -13.84 -4.45 5.43
C LYS A 44 -14.73 -3.75 6.45
N ARG A 45 -14.21 -3.48 7.65
CA ARG A 45 -14.93 -2.76 8.70
C ARG A 45 -15.32 -1.35 8.27
N VAL A 46 -14.44 -0.63 7.59
CA VAL A 46 -14.77 0.69 7.01
C VAL A 46 -15.95 0.58 6.04
N VAL A 47 -15.94 -0.42 5.14
CA VAL A 47 -17.04 -0.64 4.19
C VAL A 47 -18.38 -0.89 4.91
N GLU A 48 -18.37 -1.68 5.99
CA GLU A 48 -19.58 -1.94 6.78
C GLU A 48 -20.11 -0.69 7.49
N VAL A 49 -19.23 0.17 7.99
CA VAL A 49 -19.61 1.42 8.66
C VAL A 49 -20.19 2.39 7.63
N ASP A 50 -19.51 2.58 6.50
CA ASP A 50 -19.96 3.45 5.41
C ASP A 50 -21.27 3.00 4.76
N ALA A 51 -21.60 1.70 4.82
CA ALA A 51 -22.88 1.18 4.36
C ALA A 51 -24.06 1.58 5.27
N LYS A 52 -23.79 1.95 6.52
CA LYS A 52 -24.80 2.28 7.55
C LYS A 52 -24.94 3.78 7.81
N THR A 53 -24.04 4.58 7.27
CA THR A 53 -23.99 6.04 7.49
C THR A 53 -24.25 6.78 6.20
N ASP A 54 -25.09 7.82 6.25
CA ASP A 54 -25.31 8.70 5.10
C ASP A 54 -24.05 9.50 4.73
N LEU A 55 -23.27 9.89 5.74
CA LEU A 55 -21.98 10.54 5.57
C LEU A 55 -20.84 9.52 5.58
N LYS A 56 -20.45 9.07 4.38
CA LYS A 56 -19.39 8.07 4.19
C LYS A 56 -18.01 8.64 4.44
N LEU A 57 -17.17 7.89 5.16
CA LEU A 57 -15.78 8.23 5.44
C LEU A 57 -14.89 7.99 4.20
N ALA A 58 -15.15 6.91 3.46
CA ALA A 58 -14.42 6.51 2.27
C ALA A 58 -15.42 6.23 1.12
N PRO A 59 -16.03 7.25 0.50
CA PRO A 59 -17.14 7.10 -0.45
C PRO A 59 -16.80 6.27 -1.70
N HIS A 60 -15.52 6.16 -2.04
CA HIS A 60 -15.02 5.38 -3.18
C HIS A 60 -14.67 3.93 -2.83
N LEU A 61 -14.63 3.59 -1.54
CA LEU A 61 -14.37 2.24 -1.06
C LEU A 61 -15.68 1.44 -1.10
N LYS A 62 -15.70 0.42 -1.95
CA LYS A 62 -16.86 -0.46 -2.16
C LYS A 62 -16.53 -1.88 -1.74
N GLU A 63 -17.55 -2.71 -1.54
CA GLU A 63 -17.38 -4.13 -1.23
C GLU A 63 -16.49 -4.86 -2.26
N ALA A 64 -16.66 -4.57 -3.56
CA ALA A 64 -15.80 -5.12 -4.63
C ALA A 64 -14.31 -4.75 -4.50
N CYS A 65 -13.95 -3.77 -3.66
CA CYS A 65 -12.55 -3.41 -3.38
C CYS A 65 -11.90 -4.41 -2.41
N VAL A 66 -12.67 -4.89 -1.42
CA VAL A 66 -12.20 -5.80 -0.36
C VAL A 66 -12.54 -7.27 -0.63
N GLN A 67 -13.57 -7.54 -1.43
CA GLN A 67 -13.99 -8.87 -1.85
C GLN A 67 -14.14 -8.91 -3.40
N PRO A 68 -13.03 -8.84 -4.16
CA PRO A 68 -13.11 -8.79 -5.61
C PRO A 68 -13.45 -10.16 -6.23
N GLY A 69 -14.50 -10.20 -7.05
CA GLY A 69 -14.82 -11.30 -7.95
C GLY A 69 -13.82 -11.44 -9.11
N HIS A 70 -14.05 -12.41 -10.01
CA HIS A 70 -13.11 -12.74 -11.09
C HIS A 70 -12.75 -11.54 -11.99
N PHE A 71 -13.75 -10.79 -12.46
CA PHE A 71 -13.54 -9.62 -13.33
C PHE A 71 -13.00 -8.40 -12.55
N GLU A 72 -13.33 -8.27 -11.28
CA GLU A 72 -12.94 -7.15 -10.42
C GLU A 72 -11.47 -7.22 -10.02
N LYS A 73 -10.91 -8.43 -9.97
CA LYS A 73 -9.47 -8.65 -9.80
C LYS A 73 -8.64 -7.94 -10.89
N MET A 74 -9.22 -7.70 -12.06
CA MET A 74 -8.52 -7.01 -13.16
C MET A 74 -8.66 -5.49 -13.13
N LYS A 75 -9.60 -4.94 -12.33
CA LYS A 75 -9.90 -3.50 -12.30
C LYS A 75 -8.92 -2.76 -11.39
N VAL A 76 -8.00 -1.99 -12.00
CA VAL A 76 -7.04 -1.11 -11.29
C VAL A 76 -7.77 -0.08 -10.43
N GLY A 77 -8.90 0.45 -10.90
CA GLY A 77 -9.68 1.45 -10.17
C GLY A 77 -10.12 0.98 -8.78
N LEU A 78 -10.42 -0.32 -8.61
CA LEU A 78 -10.77 -0.87 -7.29
C LEU A 78 -9.56 -0.96 -6.35
N ALA A 79 -8.39 -1.28 -6.89
CA ALA A 79 -7.14 -1.25 -6.11
C ALA A 79 -6.77 0.20 -5.73
N PHE A 80 -6.99 1.15 -6.63
CA PHE A 80 -6.78 2.57 -6.38
C PHE A 80 -7.71 3.10 -5.26
N SER A 81 -9.00 2.75 -5.31
CA SER A 81 -9.94 3.09 -4.23
C SER A 81 -9.55 2.49 -2.89
N LEU A 82 -9.12 1.22 -2.88
CA LEU A 82 -8.67 0.55 -1.65
C LEU A 82 -7.47 1.26 -1.05
N PHE A 83 -6.43 1.50 -1.86
CA PHE A 83 -5.22 2.15 -1.42
C PHE A 83 -5.32 3.68 -1.42
N SER A 84 -6.46 4.28 -1.07
CA SER A 84 -6.63 5.74 -1.10
C SER A 84 -6.34 6.39 0.25
N ASN A 85 -6.05 7.70 0.24
CA ASN A 85 -5.93 8.47 1.48
C ASN A 85 -7.23 8.47 2.30
N ASP A 86 -8.39 8.49 1.63
CA ASP A 86 -9.69 8.45 2.30
C ASP A 86 -9.85 7.13 3.08
N THR A 87 -9.42 6.01 2.51
CA THR A 87 -9.40 4.72 3.21
C THR A 87 -8.52 4.77 4.46
N ALA A 88 -7.31 5.33 4.36
CA ALA A 88 -6.41 5.42 5.52
C ALA A 88 -6.92 6.39 6.60
N ALA A 89 -7.55 7.49 6.20
CA ALA A 89 -8.21 8.41 7.12
C ALA A 89 -9.37 7.70 7.85
N ALA A 90 -10.21 6.98 7.11
CA ALA A 90 -11.31 6.20 7.67
C ALA A 90 -10.82 5.13 8.67
N LEU A 91 -9.72 4.44 8.38
CA LEU A 91 -9.10 3.48 9.31
C LEU A 91 -8.69 4.16 10.62
N ARG A 92 -8.07 5.33 10.58
CA ARG A 92 -7.71 6.08 11.80
C ARG A 92 -8.93 6.57 12.56
N MET A 93 -10.01 6.92 11.86
CA MET A 93 -11.28 7.27 12.49
C MET A 93 -11.88 6.09 13.27
N LEU A 94 -11.75 4.85 12.79
CA LEU A 94 -12.21 3.67 13.54
C LEU A 94 -11.49 3.51 14.88
N VAL A 95 -10.18 3.79 14.93
CA VAL A 95 -9.39 3.77 16.18
C VAL A 95 -9.87 4.87 17.14
N GLN A 96 -10.12 6.08 16.61
CA GLN A 96 -10.63 7.20 17.42
C GLN A 96 -12.03 6.94 17.96
N ALA A 97 -12.88 6.25 17.18
CA ALA A 97 -14.22 5.84 17.56
C ALA A 97 -14.23 4.68 18.57
N LYS A 98 -13.05 4.12 18.92
CA LYS A 98 -12.89 2.98 19.84
C LYS A 98 -13.73 1.77 19.42
N ASP A 99 -13.62 1.36 18.16
CA ASP A 99 -14.28 0.13 17.71
C ASP A 99 -13.57 -1.10 18.29
N ASP A 100 -14.18 -1.75 19.28
CA ASP A 100 -13.62 -2.92 19.97
C ASP A 100 -13.54 -4.19 19.09
N LYS A 101 -14.05 -4.15 17.85
CA LYS A 101 -14.08 -5.31 16.95
C LYS A 101 -12.79 -5.51 16.16
N ILE A 102 -11.85 -4.58 16.24
CA ILE A 102 -10.63 -4.57 15.44
C ILE A 102 -9.40 -4.31 16.32
N ASN A 103 -8.29 -4.95 15.98
CA ASN A 103 -7.01 -4.69 16.63
C ASN A 103 -6.48 -3.33 16.16
N ASN A 104 -6.40 -2.36 17.08
CA ASN A 104 -5.90 -1.01 16.78
C ASN A 104 -4.47 -1.00 16.19
N GLU A 105 -3.61 -1.95 16.58
CA GLU A 105 -2.26 -2.04 16.04
C GLU A 105 -2.27 -2.38 14.55
N ASP A 106 -3.07 -3.37 14.17
CA ASP A 106 -3.24 -3.79 12.77
C ASP A 106 -3.89 -2.67 11.95
N VAL A 107 -4.87 -1.95 12.53
CA VAL A 107 -5.57 -0.83 11.87
C VAL A 107 -4.60 0.30 11.54
N LEU A 108 -3.80 0.76 12.51
CA LEU A 108 -2.86 1.85 12.33
C LEU A 108 -1.72 1.47 11.38
N THR A 109 -1.22 0.23 11.48
CA THR A 109 -0.18 -0.30 10.59
C THR A 109 -0.70 -0.40 9.16
N THR A 110 -1.93 -0.88 8.99
CA THR A 110 -2.61 -0.95 7.68
C THR A 110 -2.88 0.43 7.10
N ALA A 111 -3.31 1.41 7.91
CA ALA A 111 -3.54 2.78 7.47
C ALA A 111 -2.26 3.44 6.95
N TRP A 112 -1.15 3.28 7.68
CA TRP A 112 0.16 3.76 7.24
C TRP A 112 0.58 3.11 5.92
N PHE A 113 0.40 1.79 5.79
CA PHE A 113 0.76 1.07 4.58
C PHE A 113 -0.07 1.54 3.37
N VAL A 114 -1.38 1.73 3.56
CA VAL A 114 -2.29 2.23 2.52
C VAL A 114 -1.84 3.60 1.99
N GLU A 115 -1.54 4.55 2.86
CA GLU A 115 -1.03 5.88 2.45
C GLU A 115 0.32 5.81 1.76
N THR A 116 1.20 4.96 2.28
CA THR A 116 2.56 4.80 1.76
C THR A 116 2.52 4.26 0.32
N VAL A 117 1.71 3.22 0.08
CA VAL A 117 1.46 2.67 -1.26
C VAL A 117 0.77 3.68 -2.16
N PHE A 118 -0.20 4.46 -1.65
CA PHE A 118 -0.87 5.49 -2.45
C PHE A 118 0.08 6.58 -2.93
N LYS A 119 0.91 7.09 -2.01
CA LYS A 119 1.92 8.11 -2.30
C LYS A 119 2.91 7.61 -3.34
N TRP A 120 3.39 6.36 -3.19
CA TRP A 120 4.23 5.70 -4.17
C TRP A 120 3.56 5.59 -5.53
N PHE A 121 2.33 5.09 -5.58
CA PHE A 121 1.59 4.94 -6.83
C PHE A 121 1.39 6.28 -7.55
N LYS A 122 0.99 7.33 -6.82
CA LYS A 122 0.85 8.68 -7.38
C LYS A 122 2.16 9.22 -7.94
N LEU A 123 3.27 9.00 -7.24
CA LEU A 123 4.58 9.49 -7.64
C LEU A 123 5.01 8.90 -8.99
N ILE A 124 4.97 7.57 -9.09
CA ILE A 124 5.50 6.85 -10.26
C ILE A 124 4.52 6.80 -11.44
N SER A 125 3.23 7.01 -11.20
CA SER A 125 2.21 7.08 -12.26
C SER A 125 1.91 8.52 -12.72
N SER A 126 2.46 9.53 -12.05
CA SER A 126 2.26 10.92 -12.42
C SER A 126 2.76 11.20 -13.83
N ARG A 127 1.93 11.89 -14.60
CA ARG A 127 2.27 12.45 -15.91
C ARG A 127 2.43 13.97 -15.88
N THR A 128 2.42 14.56 -14.69
CA THR A 128 2.48 16.01 -14.48
C THR A 128 3.84 16.42 -13.93
N THR A 129 4.35 17.55 -14.40
CA THR A 129 5.65 18.10 -13.96
C THR A 129 5.67 18.48 -12.47
N LYS A 130 4.51 18.84 -11.89
CA LYS A 130 4.36 19.19 -10.46
C LYS A 130 4.66 18.03 -9.50
N LEU A 131 4.43 16.80 -9.93
CA LEU A 131 4.72 15.58 -9.17
C LEU A 131 5.89 14.79 -9.78
N ALA A 132 6.44 15.27 -10.90
CA ALA A 132 7.64 14.70 -11.48
C ALA A 132 8.83 15.05 -10.58
N ILE A 133 9.78 14.12 -10.51
CA ILE A 133 11.07 14.33 -9.86
C ILE A 133 11.79 15.45 -10.62
N ASN A 134 11.67 16.68 -10.15
CA ASN A 134 12.27 17.86 -10.76
C ASN A 134 13.25 18.49 -9.76
N ARG A 135 14.24 19.24 -10.27
CA ARG A 135 15.25 19.92 -9.46
C ARG A 135 14.94 21.39 -9.21
N PHE A 136 13.73 21.86 -9.53
CA PHE A 136 13.33 23.25 -9.25
C PHE A 136 13.17 23.49 -7.76
N ASP A 137 12.79 22.44 -7.02
CA ASP A 137 12.79 22.39 -5.56
C ASP A 137 13.73 21.27 -5.11
N GLU A 138 14.91 21.65 -4.61
CA GLU A 138 15.94 20.71 -4.19
C GLU A 138 15.51 19.90 -2.95
N GLN A 139 14.69 20.48 -2.08
CA GLN A 139 14.17 19.81 -0.90
C GLN A 139 13.15 18.74 -1.30
N GLN A 140 12.18 19.11 -2.14
CA GLN A 140 11.20 18.17 -2.70
C GLN A 140 11.89 17.04 -3.48
N TYR A 141 12.94 17.36 -4.24
CA TYR A 141 13.75 16.36 -4.94
C TYR A 141 14.37 15.36 -3.96
N LYS A 142 15.07 15.83 -2.92
CA LYS A 142 15.72 14.98 -1.92
C LYS A 142 14.71 14.11 -1.18
N GLU A 143 13.60 14.67 -0.74
CA GLU A 143 12.51 13.93 -0.08
C GLU A 143 11.93 12.85 -0.97
N THR A 144 11.71 13.16 -2.24
CA THR A 144 11.16 12.20 -3.22
C THR A 144 12.13 11.05 -3.49
N VAL A 145 13.41 11.35 -3.65
CA VAL A 145 14.45 10.32 -3.84
C VAL A 145 14.59 9.44 -2.60
N THR A 146 14.59 10.03 -1.41
CA THR A 146 14.64 9.29 -0.13
C THR A 146 13.42 8.39 0.01
N PHE A 147 12.21 8.93 -0.20
CA PHE A 147 10.97 8.15 -0.18
C PHE A 147 10.99 6.99 -1.20
N SER A 148 11.51 7.22 -2.41
CA SER A 148 11.63 6.15 -3.42
C SER A 148 12.57 5.03 -2.98
N LYS A 149 13.68 5.36 -2.31
CA LYS A 149 14.61 4.38 -1.73
C LYS A 149 13.97 3.59 -0.59
N ASP A 150 13.26 4.27 0.33
CA ASP A 150 12.53 3.62 1.41
C ASP A 150 11.44 2.68 0.87
N MET A 151 10.77 3.05 -0.24
CA MET A 151 9.79 2.18 -0.90
C MET A 151 10.42 0.94 -1.53
N ILE A 152 11.60 1.07 -2.14
CA ILE A 152 12.35 -0.08 -2.67
C ILE A 152 12.69 -1.03 -1.52
N ASP A 153 13.27 -0.51 -0.44
CA ASP A 153 13.64 -1.29 0.74
C ASP A 153 12.42 -2.01 1.36
N LEU A 154 11.29 -1.31 1.47
CA LEU A 154 10.02 -1.89 1.92
C LEU A 154 9.61 -3.09 1.03
N PHE A 155 9.54 -2.92 -0.29
CA PHE A 155 9.08 -3.98 -1.18
C PHE A 155 10.07 -5.15 -1.34
N GLU A 156 11.36 -4.92 -1.08
CA GLU A 156 12.38 -5.98 -1.06
C GLU A 156 12.30 -6.84 0.21
N LYS A 157 11.88 -6.23 1.33
CA LYS A 157 11.87 -6.87 2.65
C LYS A 157 10.49 -7.34 3.12
N ILE A 158 9.40 -6.84 2.55
CA ILE A 158 8.05 -7.26 2.92
C ILE A 158 7.86 -8.75 2.63
N GLU A 159 7.19 -9.43 3.56
CA GLU A 159 6.87 -10.85 3.41
C GLU A 159 5.37 -10.98 3.11
N ILE A 160 5.03 -11.78 2.08
CA ILE A 160 3.64 -12.06 1.71
C ILE A 160 3.46 -13.57 1.57
N GLY A 161 2.47 -14.09 2.29
CA GLY A 161 2.16 -15.51 2.35
C GLY A 161 2.50 -16.12 3.70
N THR A 162 2.23 -17.40 3.85
CA THR A 162 2.51 -18.15 5.08
C THR A 162 3.97 -18.58 5.14
N ASP A 163 4.44 -18.99 6.32
CA ASP A 163 5.77 -19.58 6.52
C ASP A 163 6.07 -20.73 5.54
N THR A 164 5.04 -21.48 5.16
CA THR A 164 5.10 -22.61 4.24
C THR A 164 5.06 -22.22 2.76
N LYS A 165 4.60 -21.01 2.41
CA LYS A 165 4.45 -20.57 1.02
C LYS A 165 4.56 -19.05 0.86
N LYS A 166 5.80 -18.57 0.71
CA LYS A 166 6.08 -17.18 0.31
C LYS A 166 5.67 -16.96 -1.14
N CYS A 167 4.76 -16.03 -1.37
CA CYS A 167 4.15 -15.76 -2.68
C CYS A 167 4.69 -14.49 -3.36
N TRP A 168 5.41 -13.65 -2.61
CA TRP A 168 6.08 -12.46 -3.14
C TRP A 168 7.55 -12.75 -3.41
N LYS A 169 7.96 -12.63 -4.68
CA LYS A 169 9.38 -12.71 -5.04
C LYS A 169 10.06 -11.42 -4.61
N LYS A 170 11.01 -11.52 -3.69
CA LYS A 170 11.93 -10.42 -3.36
C LYS A 170 12.56 -9.91 -4.65
N ILE A 171 12.55 -8.61 -4.87
CA ILE A 171 13.27 -7.99 -5.98
C ILE A 171 14.75 -8.11 -5.62
N GLY A 172 15.42 -9.15 -6.11
CA GLY A 172 16.86 -9.30 -5.92
C GLY A 172 17.65 -8.41 -6.88
N PRO A 173 18.94 -8.13 -6.59
CA PRO A 173 19.80 -7.31 -7.45
C PRO A 173 20.05 -7.91 -8.85
N HIS A 174 19.61 -9.15 -9.11
CA HIS A 174 19.61 -9.75 -10.45
C HIS A 174 18.41 -9.29 -11.28
N MET A 175 18.36 -8.00 -11.63
CA MET A 175 17.69 -7.57 -12.86
C MET A 175 18.72 -7.31 -13.97
N PRO A 176 18.50 -7.79 -15.21
CA PRO A 176 19.47 -7.67 -16.32
C PRO A 176 19.77 -6.25 -16.81
N TRP A 177 19.14 -5.21 -16.26
CA TRP A 177 19.39 -3.82 -16.66
C TRP A 177 20.58 -3.19 -15.91
N ALA A 178 20.97 -3.73 -14.75
CA ALA A 178 22.16 -3.28 -14.01
C ALA A 178 23.48 -3.72 -14.66
N ALA A 179 23.44 -4.69 -15.58
CA ALA A 179 24.60 -5.20 -16.31
C ALA A 179 24.96 -4.39 -17.59
N ARG A 180 24.29 -3.26 -17.83
CA ARG A 180 24.62 -2.35 -18.93
C ARG A 180 24.98 -0.97 -18.40
N GLN A 181 26.11 -0.88 -17.71
CA GLN A 181 26.91 0.34 -17.76
C GLN A 181 27.99 0.13 -18.82
N PRO A 182 28.07 0.95 -19.88
CA PRO A 182 29.23 0.94 -20.75
C PRO A 182 30.42 1.48 -19.95
N SER A 183 31.49 0.70 -19.91
CA SER A 183 32.81 1.15 -19.47
C SER A 183 33.22 2.38 -20.29
N LEU A 184 33.37 3.52 -19.61
CA LEU A 184 34.23 4.61 -20.07
C LEU A 184 35.66 4.32 -19.59
#